data_AF-A0A7S0QUZ0-F1
#
_entry.id   AF-A0A7S0QUZ0-F1
#
_cell.length_a   1.000
_cell.length_b   1.000
_cell.length_c   1.000
_cell.angle_alpha   90.00
_cell.angle_beta   90.00
_cell.angle_gamma   90.00
#
_symmetry.space_group_name_H-M   'P 1'
#
loop_
_entity.id
_entity.type
_entity.pdbx_description
1 polymer ?
#
loop_
_entity_poly.entity_id
_entity_poly.type
_entity_poly.pdbx_seq_one_letter_code
_entity_poly.pdbx_strand_id
1 'polypeptide(L)'
;RSNAHATRTYAVYVAMWILNCLFVGHVLRFFTYISTSLPGPADHCQEGAETYGRPTGGKIWYRLSDTTDLNCGDLIFSGHQFQVMTLTLGVTHYRHGLCNIRWLRTLAVWVLWLSVVAQVYFIIGSRNHYSVDVVVSGYFAPTLWFAFQHFYSTKQYQWCKRFFSFLLLPYFGRLAEEKRLSNQRKLKEEIRWYAAGPPAGEAGAQSPAESPDPNRKAVYSV
;
A
#
# COMPACT_ATOMS: atom_id res chain seq x y z
N ARG A 1 -23.83 9.09 -29.79
CA ARG A 1 -23.49 8.06 -28.77
C ARG A 1 -21.97 7.95 -28.72
N SER A 2 -21.33 8.68 -27.81
CA SER A 2 -19.87 8.68 -27.67
C SER A 2 -19.43 7.41 -26.97
N ASN A 3 -18.50 6.68 -27.59
CA ASN A 3 -17.90 5.47 -27.09
C ASN A 3 -17.30 5.69 -25.69
N ALA A 4 -18.02 5.25 -24.67
CA ALA A 4 -17.53 5.16 -23.30
C ALA A 4 -16.58 3.96 -23.20
N HIS A 5 -15.43 4.03 -23.88
CA HIS A 5 -14.22 3.40 -23.38
C HIS A 5 -13.77 4.22 -22.18
N ALA A 6 -14.54 4.12 -21.09
CA ALA A 6 -14.14 4.63 -19.80
C ALA A 6 -12.78 4.01 -19.49
N THR A 7 -11.75 4.83 -19.52
CA THR A 7 -10.38 4.51 -19.14
C THR A 7 -10.45 3.85 -17.78
N ARG A 8 -10.39 2.52 -17.76
CA ARG A 8 -10.24 1.73 -16.55
C ARG A 8 -8.82 2.01 -16.05
N THR A 9 -8.60 3.19 -15.46
CA THR A 9 -7.44 3.45 -14.61
C THR A 9 -7.48 2.34 -13.58
N TYR A 10 -6.64 1.32 -13.78
CA TYR A 10 -6.65 0.14 -12.93
C TYR A 10 -6.40 0.64 -11.50
N ALA A 11 -7.37 0.46 -10.61
CA ALA A 11 -7.26 0.88 -9.20
C ALA A 11 -5.95 0.37 -8.57
N VAL A 12 -5.45 -0.77 -9.07
CA VAL A 12 -4.13 -1.33 -8.79
C VAL A 12 -3.00 -0.35 -9.07
N TYR A 13 -2.97 0.35 -10.22
CA TYR A 13 -1.94 1.35 -10.51
C TYR A 13 -2.00 2.54 -9.54
N VAL A 14 -3.21 3.00 -9.18
CA VAL A 14 -3.40 4.08 -8.20
C VAL A 14 -2.90 3.64 -6.83
N ALA A 15 -3.27 2.43 -6.39
CA ALA A 15 -2.81 1.86 -5.13
C ALA A 15 -1.30 1.68 -5.10
N MET A 16 -0.70 1.10 -6.15
CA MET A 16 0.75 0.96 -6.27
C MET A 16 1.45 2.31 -6.22
N TRP A 17 0.90 3.35 -6.86
CA TRP A 17 1.47 4.69 -6.81
C TRP A 17 1.52 5.24 -5.39
N ILE A 18 0.37 5.19 -4.70
CA ILE A 18 0.25 5.65 -3.31
C ILE A 18 1.21 4.85 -2.43
N LEU A 19 1.25 3.52 -2.56
CA LEU A 19 2.13 2.65 -1.78
C LEU A 19 3.61 2.95 -2.03
N ASN A 20 4.03 3.24 -3.27
CA ASN A 20 5.41 3.65 -3.56
C ASN A 20 5.75 4.99 -2.91
N CYS A 21 4.84 5.96 -2.94
CA CYS A 21 5.02 7.25 -2.25
C CYS A 21 5.16 7.03 -0.74
N LEU A 22 4.30 6.21 -0.15
CA LEU A 22 4.34 5.87 1.27
C LEU A 22 5.64 5.14 1.65
N PHE A 23 6.05 4.16 0.85
CA PHE A 23 7.26 3.38 1.07
C PHE A 23 8.50 4.28 1.08
N VAL A 24 8.70 5.08 0.02
CA VAL A 24 9.86 5.98 -0.06
C VAL A 24 9.81 7.04 1.04
N GLY A 25 8.64 7.60 1.35
CA GLY A 25 8.49 8.51 2.47
C GLY A 25 8.88 7.88 3.82
N HIS A 26 8.46 6.65 4.10
CA HIS A 26 8.82 5.96 5.34
C HIS A 26 10.29 5.56 5.41
N VAL A 27 10.91 5.20 4.28
CA VAL A 27 12.36 4.96 4.21
C VAL A 27 13.12 6.25 4.50
N LEU A 28 12.70 7.37 3.92
CA LEU A 28 13.30 8.67 4.22
C LEU A 28 13.12 9.06 5.69
N ARG A 29 11.96 8.74 6.30
CA ARG A 29 11.72 8.93 7.73
C ARG A 29 12.75 8.21 8.58
N PHE A 30 13.03 6.96 8.23
CA PHE A 30 14.02 6.15 8.93
C PHE A 30 15.41 6.78 8.86
N PHE A 31 15.83 7.22 7.68
CA PHE A 31 17.12 7.91 7.53
C PHE A 31 17.17 9.25 8.27
N THR A 32 16.09 10.05 8.22
CA THR A 32 16.05 11.33 8.95
C THR A 32 16.14 11.10 10.46
N TYR A 33 15.44 10.10 10.98
CA TYR A 33 15.47 9.76 12.40
C TYR A 33 16.89 9.41 12.87
N ILE A 34 17.64 8.63 12.08
CA ILE A 34 19.04 8.33 12.40
C ILE A 34 19.90 9.60 12.33
N SER A 35 19.64 10.49 11.38
CA SER A 35 20.46 11.68 11.16
C SER A 35 20.25 12.81 12.19
N THR A 36 19.13 12.82 12.91
CA THR A 36 18.72 13.97 13.72
C THR A 36 18.39 13.62 15.16
N SER A 37 18.96 14.40 16.07
CA SER A 37 19.01 14.13 17.50
C SER A 37 18.32 15.22 18.31
N LEU A 38 17.13 15.65 17.87
CA LEU A 38 16.34 16.65 18.58
C LEU A 38 15.54 15.97 19.72
N PRO A 39 15.31 16.67 20.85
CA PRO A 39 14.47 16.15 21.92
C PRO A 39 13.01 16.09 21.48
N GLY A 40 12.30 15.01 21.81
CA GLY A 40 10.90 14.82 21.45
C GLY A 40 9.93 15.72 22.24
N PRO A 41 8.72 15.97 21.70
CA PRO A 41 7.71 16.85 22.30
C PRO A 41 6.95 16.27 23.50
N ALA A 42 7.11 14.98 23.79
CA ALA A 42 6.41 14.31 24.87
C ALA A 42 6.85 14.83 26.26
N ASP A 43 5.93 14.82 27.24
CA ASP A 43 6.15 15.43 28.55
C ASP A 43 7.33 14.80 29.33
N HIS A 44 7.59 13.50 29.15
CA HIS A 44 8.71 12.78 29.76
C HIS A 44 10.08 13.12 29.14
N CYS A 45 10.10 13.88 28.03
CA CYS A 45 11.30 14.30 27.31
C CYS A 45 11.65 15.77 27.53
N GLN A 46 10.89 16.50 28.35
CA GLN A 46 11.10 17.91 28.63
C GLN A 46 12.10 18.12 29.78
N GLU A 47 12.81 19.26 29.76
CA GLU A 47 13.77 19.65 30.79
C GLU A 47 13.05 19.77 32.15
N GLY A 48 13.34 18.85 33.08
CA GLY A 48 12.72 18.78 34.41
C GLY A 48 11.88 17.53 34.69
N ALA A 49 11.67 16.64 33.71
CA ALA A 49 11.03 15.35 33.97
C ALA A 49 11.97 14.39 34.71
N GLU A 50 11.41 13.64 35.68
CA GLU A 50 12.15 12.70 36.55
C GLU A 50 12.83 11.56 35.76
N THR A 51 12.32 11.27 34.56
CA THR A 51 12.82 10.26 33.60
C THR A 51 13.69 10.85 32.48
N TYR A 52 13.97 12.16 32.48
CA TYR A 52 14.73 12.81 31.41
C TYR A 52 16.23 12.57 31.52
N GLY A 53 16.75 11.62 30.75
CA GLY A 53 18.18 11.44 30.52
C GLY A 53 18.59 11.87 29.11
N ARG A 54 18.99 13.14 28.94
CA ARG A 54 19.51 13.64 27.65
C ARG A 54 20.67 12.73 27.17
N PRO A 55 20.58 12.09 26.00
CA PRO A 55 21.65 11.21 25.54
C PRO A 55 22.91 12.04 25.21
N THR A 56 23.97 11.84 25.98
CA THR A 56 25.27 12.52 25.76
C THR A 56 26.12 11.74 24.75
N GLY A 57 26.64 12.43 23.72
CA GLY A 57 27.63 11.89 22.79
C GLY A 57 27.07 10.92 21.73
N GLY A 58 27.89 9.96 21.29
CA GLY A 58 27.56 9.03 20.21
C GLY A 58 26.46 8.01 20.51
N LYS A 59 25.97 7.94 21.76
CA LYS A 59 24.86 7.07 22.20
C LYS A 59 23.57 7.29 21.42
N ILE A 60 23.43 8.43 20.75
CA ILE A 60 22.28 8.76 19.92
C ILE A 60 22.19 7.85 18.68
N TRP A 61 23.33 7.43 18.12
CA TRP A 61 23.36 6.66 16.87
C TRP A 61 22.98 5.18 17.02
N TYR A 62 23.03 4.64 18.25
CA TYR A 62 22.79 3.23 18.53
C TYR A 62 21.78 2.99 19.67
N ARG A 63 21.18 4.04 20.23
CA ARG A 63 20.05 3.89 21.17
C ARG A 63 18.80 3.48 20.39
N LEU A 64 18.50 2.19 20.40
CA LEU A 64 17.17 1.70 20.11
C LEU A 64 16.30 1.90 21.36
N SER A 65 15.06 2.34 21.16
CA SER A 65 14.06 2.41 22.23
C SER A 65 13.85 1.02 22.82
N ASP A 66 13.99 0.92 24.13
CA ASP A 66 13.60 -0.26 24.90
C ASP A 66 12.35 0.07 25.72
N THR A 67 11.65 -0.95 26.21
CA THR A 67 10.42 -0.84 27.02
C THR A 67 10.58 -0.03 28.31
N THR A 68 11.81 0.18 28.76
CA THR A 68 12.20 0.95 29.95
C THR A 68 12.81 2.31 29.63
N ASP A 69 13.34 2.51 28.43
CA ASP A 69 13.96 3.75 27.94
C ASP A 69 13.03 4.38 26.88
N LEU A 70 12.14 5.26 27.34
CA LEU A 70 11.19 5.97 26.48
C LEU A 70 11.94 6.77 25.41
N ASN A 71 11.49 6.63 24.16
CA ASN A 71 12.15 7.28 23.03
C ASN A 71 11.90 8.79 23.04
N CYS A 72 12.93 9.55 23.37
CA CYS A 72 12.94 11.01 23.30
C CYS A 72 13.60 11.57 22.03
N GLY A 73 13.84 10.73 21.03
CA GLY A 73 14.30 11.19 19.71
C GLY A 73 13.13 11.77 18.91
N ASP A 74 13.28 13.01 18.47
CA ASP A 74 12.30 13.67 17.62
C ASP A 74 12.27 13.06 16.20
N LEU A 75 11.11 13.16 15.57
CA LEU A 75 10.91 12.74 14.20
C LEU A 75 10.63 13.98 13.36
N ILE A 76 11.67 14.51 12.70
CA ILE A 76 11.69 15.76 11.91
C ILE A 76 10.49 15.99 10.97
N PHE A 77 9.82 14.93 10.55
CA PHE A 77 8.53 15.05 9.90
C PHE A 77 7.58 14.01 10.48
N SER A 78 6.29 14.30 10.58
CA SER A 78 5.22 13.41 11.05
C SER A 78 4.73 12.40 10.00
N GLY A 79 4.75 11.11 10.36
CA GLY A 79 4.36 10.02 9.48
C GLY A 79 2.85 9.95 9.28
N HIS A 80 2.09 10.22 10.34
CA HIS A 80 0.63 10.27 10.30
C HIS A 80 0.14 11.36 9.34
N GLN A 81 0.70 12.58 9.47
CA GLN A 81 0.38 13.68 8.58
C GLN A 81 0.78 13.38 7.13
N PHE A 82 1.98 12.81 6.94
CA PHE A 82 2.46 12.43 5.61
C PHE A 82 1.55 11.38 4.95
N GLN A 83 1.10 10.36 5.69
CA GLN A 83 0.21 9.31 5.21
C GLN A 83 -1.14 9.88 4.75
N VAL A 84 -1.82 10.65 5.61
CA VAL A 84 -3.14 11.20 5.30
C VAL A 84 -3.06 12.24 4.17
N MET A 85 -2.01 13.06 4.13
CA MET A 85 -1.78 13.99 3.02
C MET A 85 -1.58 13.22 1.69
N THR A 86 -0.74 12.19 1.68
CA THR A 86 -0.47 11.37 0.48
C THR A 86 -1.74 10.66 -0.01
N LEU A 87 -2.54 10.09 0.89
CA LEU A 87 -3.83 9.48 0.56
C LEU A 87 -4.83 10.50 0.00
N THR A 88 -4.92 11.66 0.63
CA THR A 88 -5.80 12.76 0.20
C THR A 88 -5.43 13.25 -1.19
N LEU A 89 -4.14 13.43 -1.48
CA LEU A 89 -3.64 13.78 -2.80
C LEU A 89 -3.99 12.71 -3.84
N GLY A 90 -3.76 11.43 -3.52
CA GLY A 90 -4.07 10.32 -4.42
C GLY A 90 -5.55 10.22 -4.76
N VAL A 91 -6.44 10.29 -3.76
CA VAL A 91 -7.89 10.28 -3.98
C VAL A 91 -8.33 11.51 -4.76
N THR A 92 -7.81 12.70 -4.42
CA THR A 92 -8.16 13.95 -5.12
C THR A 92 -7.75 13.92 -6.60
N HIS A 93 -6.57 13.36 -6.89
CA HIS A 93 -6.03 13.24 -8.25
C HIS A 93 -6.82 12.22 -9.09
N TYR A 94 -7.06 11.03 -8.55
CA TYR A 94 -7.73 9.93 -9.26
C TYR A 94 -9.25 9.86 -9.02
N ARG A 95 -9.85 10.91 -8.46
CA ARG A 95 -11.26 10.99 -8.06
C ARG A 95 -12.24 10.55 -9.16
N HIS A 96 -11.93 10.84 -10.42
CA HIS A 96 -12.79 10.51 -11.57
C HIS A 96 -12.75 9.02 -11.94
N GLY A 97 -11.65 8.32 -11.64
CA GLY A 97 -11.50 6.88 -11.90
C GLY A 97 -11.96 5.99 -10.75
N LEU A 98 -12.02 6.52 -9.52
CA LEU A 98 -12.37 5.75 -8.31
C LEU A 98 -13.89 5.62 -8.07
N CYS A 99 -14.66 6.68 -8.36
CA CYS A 99 -16.10 6.70 -8.13
C CYS A 99 -16.82 7.45 -9.27
N ASN A 100 -17.83 6.81 -9.86
CA ASN A 100 -18.64 7.41 -10.91
C ASN A 100 -19.71 8.38 -10.36
N ILE A 101 -20.06 8.24 -9.08
CA ILE A 101 -21.12 9.03 -8.43
C ILE A 101 -20.57 10.40 -8.02
N ARG A 102 -21.03 11.47 -8.68
CA ARG A 102 -20.47 12.81 -8.55
C ARG A 102 -20.53 13.37 -7.12
N TRP A 103 -21.65 13.21 -6.43
CA TRP A 103 -21.83 13.78 -5.09
C TRP A 103 -20.98 13.05 -4.03
N LEU A 104 -20.95 11.71 -4.07
CA LEU A 104 -20.10 10.89 -3.19
C LEU A 104 -18.62 11.22 -3.36
N ARG A 105 -18.17 11.41 -4.60
CA ARG A 105 -16.79 11.81 -4.89
C ARG A 105 -16.44 13.15 -4.27
N THR A 106 -17.32 14.15 -4.43
CA THR A 106 -17.10 15.47 -3.86
C THR A 106 -17.08 15.40 -2.33
N LEU A 107 -18.04 14.70 -1.73
CA LEU A 107 -18.10 14.49 -0.28
C LEU A 107 -16.83 13.81 0.26
N ALA A 108 -16.37 12.74 -0.40
CA ALA A 108 -15.17 12.03 0.00
C ALA A 108 -13.92 12.93 -0.03
N VAL A 109 -13.77 13.74 -1.08
CA VAL A 109 -12.66 14.72 -1.16
C VAL A 109 -12.75 15.74 -0.02
N TRP A 110 -13.93 16.30 0.26
CA TRP A 110 -14.11 17.23 1.38
C TRP A 110 -13.79 16.61 2.72
N VAL A 111 -14.29 15.39 3.00
CA VAL A 111 -14.01 14.67 4.24
C VAL A 111 -12.52 14.40 4.41
N LEU A 112 -11.83 14.02 3.33
CA LEU A 112 -10.38 13.79 3.38
C LEU A 112 -9.61 15.09 3.69
N TRP A 113 -9.92 16.21 3.04
CA TRP A 113 -9.29 17.49 3.34
C TRP A 113 -9.60 17.98 4.77
N LEU A 114 -10.82 17.77 5.26
CA LEU A 114 -11.16 18.05 6.66
C LEU A 114 -10.35 17.16 7.61
N SER A 115 -10.16 15.88 7.28
CA SER A 115 -9.35 14.97 8.09
C SER A 115 -7.89 15.41 8.16
N VAL A 116 -7.31 15.96 7.08
CA VAL A 116 -5.96 16.55 7.08
C VAL A 116 -5.86 17.67 8.12
N VAL A 117 -6.82 18.60 8.13
CA VAL A 117 -6.81 19.74 9.08
C VAL A 117 -7.05 19.26 10.51
N ALA A 118 -8.01 18.37 10.71
CA ALA A 118 -8.31 17.82 12.04
C ALA A 118 -7.12 17.05 12.62
N GLN A 119 -6.39 16.31 11.78
CA GLN A 119 -5.24 15.54 12.23
C GLN A 119 -4.08 16.43 12.69
N VAL A 120 -3.85 17.57 12.03
CA VAL A 120 -2.88 18.59 12.52
C VAL A 120 -3.20 18.99 13.96
N TYR A 121 -4.47 19.29 14.25
CA TYR A 121 -4.91 19.66 15.59
C TYR A 121 -4.68 18.53 16.60
N PHE A 122 -5.08 17.29 16.28
CA PHE A 122 -4.89 16.15 17.18
C PHE A 122 -3.42 15.81 17.42
N ILE A 123 -2.57 15.91 16.40
CA ILE A 123 -1.14 15.62 16.51
C ILE A 123 -0.47 16.62 17.47
N ILE A 124 -0.77 17.93 17.33
CA ILE A 124 -0.20 18.97 18.18
C ILE A 124 -0.79 18.88 19.60
N GLY A 125 -2.11 18.69 19.71
CA GLY A 125 -2.81 18.61 21.00
C GLY A 125 -2.40 17.40 21.85
N SER A 126 -2.01 16.29 21.20
CA SER A 126 -1.49 15.10 21.89
C SER A 126 0.01 15.19 22.22
N ARG A 127 0.69 16.30 21.89
CA ARG A 127 2.13 16.48 22.07
C ARG A 127 2.98 15.35 21.47
N ASN A 128 2.49 14.75 20.37
CA ASN A 128 3.16 13.65 19.68
C ASN A 128 4.23 14.14 18.68
N HIS A 129 4.05 15.34 18.13
CA HIS A 129 4.97 15.97 17.19
C HIS A 129 5.00 17.48 17.41
N TYR A 130 6.13 18.10 17.06
CA TYR A 130 6.18 19.55 16.97
C TYR A 130 5.38 20.03 15.76
N SER A 131 4.95 21.30 15.81
CA SER A 131 4.29 21.95 14.68
C SER A 131 5.16 21.94 13.42
N VAL A 132 6.49 22.03 13.58
CA VAL A 132 7.44 21.94 12.46
C VAL A 132 7.35 20.60 11.74
N ASP A 133 7.24 19.47 12.46
CA ASP A 133 7.17 18.14 11.85
C ASP A 133 5.93 17.99 10.96
N VAL A 134 4.83 18.57 11.40
CA VAL A 134 3.55 18.54 10.70
C VAL A 134 3.60 19.43 9.46
N VAL A 135 4.20 20.62 9.57
CA VAL A 135 4.41 21.54 8.44
C VAL A 135 5.34 20.94 7.39
N VAL A 136 6.49 20.40 7.81
CA VAL A 136 7.45 19.72 6.92
C VAL A 136 6.76 18.57 6.19
N SER A 137 5.99 17.74 6.88
CA SER A 137 5.24 16.63 6.25
C SER A 137 4.20 17.12 5.24
N GLY A 138 3.53 18.22 5.56
CA GLY A 138 2.55 18.86 4.69
C GLY A 138 3.16 19.34 3.37
N TYR A 139 4.43 19.77 3.37
CA TYR A 139 5.17 20.10 2.16
C TYR A 139 5.80 18.89 1.48
N PHE A 140 6.29 17.93 2.27
CA PHE A 140 7.02 16.79 1.75
C PHE A 140 6.13 15.84 0.93
N ALA A 141 4.90 15.58 1.40
CA ALA A 141 3.93 14.74 0.70
C ALA A 141 3.61 15.21 -0.74
N PRO A 142 3.18 16.46 -0.98
CA PRO A 142 2.94 16.95 -2.35
C PRO A 142 4.24 17.03 -3.16
N THR A 143 5.37 17.42 -2.55
CA THR A 143 6.66 17.47 -3.25
C THR A 143 7.05 16.09 -3.78
N LEU A 144 6.99 15.06 -2.94
CA LEU A 144 7.29 13.69 -3.32
C LEU A 144 6.30 13.16 -4.38
N TRP A 145 5.01 13.49 -4.23
CA TRP A 145 3.98 13.14 -5.21
C TRP A 145 4.30 13.68 -6.61
N PHE A 146 4.59 14.98 -6.72
CA PHE A 146 4.94 15.62 -8.00
C PHE A 146 6.30 15.16 -8.53
N ALA A 147 7.27 14.93 -7.64
CA ALA A 147 8.57 14.38 -8.01
C ALA A 147 8.42 12.99 -8.65
N PHE A 148 7.61 12.11 -8.05
CA PHE A 148 7.29 10.82 -8.66
C PHE A 148 6.56 10.97 -9.98
N GLN A 149 5.62 11.91 -10.09
CA GLN A 149 4.92 12.15 -11.34
C GLN A 149 5.88 12.53 -12.47
N HIS A 150 6.84 13.40 -12.18
CA HIS A 150 7.88 13.77 -13.13
C HIS A 150 8.80 12.58 -13.43
N PHE A 151 9.30 11.89 -12.39
CA PHE A 151 10.22 10.76 -12.52
C PHE A 151 9.63 9.63 -13.38
N TYR A 152 8.37 9.26 -13.15
CA TYR A 152 7.69 8.22 -13.93
C TYR A 152 7.42 8.63 -15.39
N SER A 153 7.44 9.93 -15.69
CA SER A 153 7.35 10.44 -17.06
C SER A 153 8.69 10.37 -17.82
N THR A 154 9.81 10.18 -17.12
CA THR A 154 11.15 10.13 -17.75
C THR A 154 11.35 8.85 -18.58
N LYS A 155 12.14 8.97 -19.66
CA LYS A 155 12.49 7.81 -20.53
C LYS A 155 13.28 6.76 -19.77
N GLN A 156 14.12 7.18 -18.82
CA GLN A 156 14.94 6.31 -17.97
C GLN A 156 14.07 5.36 -17.14
N TYR A 157 13.03 5.88 -16.48
CA TYR A 157 12.11 5.03 -15.73
C TYR A 157 11.39 4.03 -16.64
N GLN A 158 10.91 4.47 -17.81
CA GLN A 158 10.23 3.58 -18.76
C GLN A 158 11.16 2.47 -19.26
N TRP A 159 12.44 2.77 -19.45
CA TRP A 159 13.45 1.77 -19.81
C TRP A 159 13.69 0.77 -18.66
N CYS A 160 13.94 1.25 -17.44
CA CYS A 160 14.12 0.37 -16.27
C CYS A 160 12.89 -0.50 -16.03
N LYS A 161 11.69 0.07 -16.13
CA LYS A 161 10.44 -0.68 -15.99
C LYS A 161 10.33 -1.78 -17.05
N ARG A 162 10.65 -1.49 -18.32
CA ARG A 162 10.63 -2.49 -19.39
C ARG A 162 11.69 -3.57 -19.19
N PHE A 163 12.89 -3.20 -18.77
CA PHE A 163 13.98 -4.12 -18.50
C PHE A 163 13.65 -5.08 -17.34
N PHE A 164 13.20 -4.55 -16.20
CA PHE A 164 12.79 -5.38 -15.05
C PHE A 164 11.50 -6.16 -15.30
N SER A 165 10.54 -5.57 -16.02
CA SER A 165 9.33 -6.29 -16.45
C SER A 165 9.66 -7.45 -17.38
N PHE A 166 10.60 -7.27 -18.30
CA PHE A 166 11.10 -8.34 -19.17
C PHE A 166 11.80 -9.45 -18.37
N LEU A 167 12.41 -9.12 -17.22
CA LEU A 167 13.03 -10.10 -16.34
C LEU A 167 12.01 -10.88 -15.49
N LEU A 168 10.95 -10.22 -15.01
CA LEU A 168 9.99 -10.78 -14.03
C LEU A 168 8.73 -11.42 -14.66
N LEU A 169 8.20 -10.88 -15.78
CA LEU A 169 7.04 -11.47 -16.46
C LEU A 169 7.25 -12.90 -17.00
N PRO A 170 8.42 -13.28 -17.56
CA PRO A 170 8.58 -14.63 -18.10
C PRO A 170 8.65 -15.70 -17.00
N TYR A 171 8.87 -15.34 -15.74
CA TYR A 171 8.80 -16.28 -14.62
C TYR A 171 7.35 -16.58 -14.23
N PHE A 172 6.55 -15.55 -13.98
CA PHE A 172 5.12 -15.73 -13.66
C PHE A 172 4.29 -16.22 -14.85
N GLY A 173 4.65 -15.82 -16.07
CA GLY A 173 4.03 -16.29 -17.31
C GLY A 173 4.23 -17.79 -17.53
N ARG A 174 5.45 -18.30 -17.33
CA ARG A 174 5.74 -19.74 -17.42
C ARG A 174 4.98 -20.55 -16.38
N LEU A 175 4.93 -20.09 -15.13
CA LEU A 175 4.18 -20.78 -14.07
C LEU A 175 2.67 -20.81 -14.34
N ALA A 176 2.10 -19.73 -14.88
CA ALA A 176 0.68 -19.68 -15.24
C ALA A 176 0.36 -20.59 -16.44
N GLU A 177 1.27 -20.66 -17.42
CA GLU A 177 1.13 -21.49 -18.61
C GLU A 177 1.23 -23.00 -18.28
N GLU A 178 2.18 -23.39 -17.42
CA GLU A 178 2.28 -24.76 -16.91
C GLU A 178 1.01 -25.19 -16.18
N LYS A 179 0.46 -24.32 -15.32
CA LYS A 179 -0.80 -24.62 -14.60
C LYS A 179 -2.00 -24.73 -15.53
N ARG A 180 -2.05 -23.92 -16.60
CA ARG A 180 -3.10 -23.99 -17.62
C ARG A 180 -3.02 -25.26 -18.46
N LEU A 181 -1.82 -25.68 -18.85
CA LEU A 181 -1.57 -26.93 -19.57
C LEU A 181 -1.90 -28.16 -18.72
N SER A 182 -1.56 -28.14 -17.43
CA SER A 182 -1.95 -29.17 -16.46
C SER A 182 -3.47 -29.34 -16.39
N ASN A 183 -4.21 -28.24 -16.21
CA ASN A 183 -5.67 -28.29 -16.16
C ASN A 183 -6.29 -28.77 -17.47
N GLN A 184 -5.74 -28.38 -18.63
CA GLN A 184 -6.20 -28.88 -19.93
C GLN A 184 -5.95 -30.38 -20.12
N ARG A 185 -4.84 -30.92 -19.61
CA ARG A 185 -4.55 -32.35 -19.66
C ARG A 185 -5.55 -33.15 -18.82
N LYS A 186 -5.81 -32.71 -17.59
CA LYS A 186 -6.81 -33.32 -16.70
C LYS A 186 -8.20 -33.33 -17.35
N LEU A 187 -8.63 -32.20 -17.91
CA LEU A 187 -9.92 -32.11 -18.59
C LEU A 187 -10.00 -33.05 -19.82
N LYS A 188 -8.91 -33.19 -20.59
CA LYS A 188 -8.85 -34.14 -21.71
C LYS A 188 -8.87 -35.60 -21.26
N GLU A 189 -8.35 -35.91 -20.08
CA GLU A 189 -8.41 -37.25 -19.49
C GLU A 189 -9.81 -37.56 -18.98
N GLU A 190 -10.47 -36.61 -18.30
CA GLU A 190 -11.87 -36.73 -17.89
C GLU A 190 -12.79 -36.93 -19.10
N ILE A 191 -12.69 -36.08 -20.13
CA ILE A 191 -13.51 -36.23 -21.35
C ILE A 191 -13.25 -37.59 -22.01
N ARG A 192 -12.00 -38.07 -22.03
CA ARG A 192 -11.67 -39.40 -22.55
C ARG A 192 -12.28 -40.53 -21.72
N TRP A 193 -12.32 -40.40 -20.40
CA TRP A 193 -12.98 -41.35 -19.51
C TRP A 193 -14.49 -41.41 -19.78
N TYR A 194 -15.16 -40.26 -19.87
CA TYR A 194 -16.59 -40.20 -20.20
C TYR A 194 -16.90 -40.73 -21.61
N ALA A 195 -16.02 -40.48 -22.59
CA ALA A 195 -16.19 -40.92 -23.97
C ALA A 195 -15.89 -42.42 -24.18
N ALA A 196 -14.98 -42.99 -23.39
CA ALA A 196 -14.68 -44.43 -23.43
C ALA A 196 -15.84 -45.28 -22.84
N GLY A 197 -16.71 -44.66 -22.05
CA GLY A 197 -17.76 -45.34 -21.29
C GLY A 197 -17.18 -46.19 -20.15
N PRO A 198 -17.87 -46.36 -19.02
CA PRO A 198 -17.40 -47.27 -18.00
C PRO A 198 -17.36 -48.70 -18.57
N PRO A 199 -16.29 -49.49 -18.30
CA PRO A 199 -16.27 -50.87 -18.73
C PRO A 199 -17.49 -51.59 -18.14
N ALA A 200 -18.19 -52.36 -18.98
CA ALA A 200 -19.37 -53.11 -18.60
C ALA A 200 -18.99 -54.15 -17.53
N GLY A 201 -19.13 -53.79 -16.25
CA GLY A 201 -18.85 -54.70 -15.14
C GLY A 201 -18.62 -54.08 -13.76
N GLU A 202 -18.28 -52.79 -13.64
CA GLU A 202 -17.94 -52.21 -12.33
C GLU A 202 -18.94 -51.15 -11.86
N ALA A 203 -20.09 -51.60 -11.37
CA ALA A 203 -20.91 -50.81 -10.45
C ALA A 203 -20.20 -50.76 -9.08
N GLY A 204 -19.15 -49.94 -8.95
CA GLY A 204 -18.46 -49.78 -7.67
C GLY A 204 -17.16 -48.97 -7.64
N ALA A 205 -16.55 -48.63 -8.78
CA ALA A 205 -15.31 -47.84 -8.77
C ALA A 205 -15.61 -46.34 -8.55
N GLN A 206 -15.06 -45.79 -7.47
CA GLN A 206 -15.19 -44.38 -7.08
C GLN A 206 -14.83 -43.43 -8.24
N SER A 207 -15.72 -42.44 -8.45
CA SER A 207 -15.47 -41.28 -9.29
C SER A 207 -14.09 -40.68 -9.00
N PRO A 208 -13.37 -40.13 -10.01
CA PRO A 208 -12.21 -39.30 -9.74
C PRO A 208 -12.62 -38.24 -8.72
N ALA A 209 -11.84 -38.10 -7.64
CA ALA A 209 -12.17 -37.28 -6.49
C ALA A 209 -12.69 -35.90 -6.93
N GLU A 210 -13.94 -35.60 -6.53
CA GLU A 210 -14.59 -34.31 -6.74
C GLU A 210 -13.69 -33.22 -6.12
N SER A 211 -12.94 -32.51 -6.96
CA SER A 211 -12.17 -31.35 -6.51
C SER A 211 -13.17 -30.26 -6.13
N PRO A 212 -13.05 -29.63 -4.95
CA PRO A 212 -14.03 -28.66 -4.50
C PRO A 212 -14.11 -27.49 -5.48
N ASP A 213 -15.29 -27.29 -6.06
CA ASP A 213 -15.61 -26.21 -6.98
C ASP A 213 -15.45 -24.85 -6.27
N PRO A 214 -14.51 -23.99 -6.68
CA PRO A 214 -14.32 -22.68 -6.06
C PRO A 214 -15.42 -21.66 -6.43
N ASN A 215 -16.41 -22.03 -7.25
CA ASN A 215 -17.49 -21.16 -7.72
C ASN A 215 -18.90 -21.61 -7.36
N ARG A 216 -19.07 -22.64 -6.52
CA ARG A 216 -20.39 -22.98 -5.96
C ARG A 216 -20.81 -21.90 -4.96
N LYS A 217 -21.44 -20.83 -5.45
CA LYS A 217 -22.16 -19.86 -4.62
C LYS A 217 -23.20 -20.60 -3.79
N ALA A 218 -23.06 -20.52 -2.47
CA ALA A 218 -24.08 -20.95 -1.54
C ALA A 218 -25.39 -20.21 -1.87
N VAL A 219 -26.38 -20.96 -2.33
CA VAL A 219 -27.77 -20.52 -2.39
C VAL A 219 -28.24 -20.49 -0.93
N TYR A 220 -28.31 -19.30 -0.34
CA TYR A 220 -29.02 -19.11 0.92
C TYR A 220 -30.52 -19.10 0.60
N SER A 221 -31.22 -20.09 1.13
CA SER A 221 -32.67 -20.12 1.25
C SER A 221 -33.13 -19.16 2.35
N VAL A 222 -34.01 -18.23 2.00
CA VAL A 222 -35.11 -17.75 2.85
C VAL A 222 -36.36 -17.73 1.98
#